data_AF-A0A3N6B9C1-F1
#
_entry.id   AF-A0A3N6B9C1-F1
#
_cell.length_a   1.000
_cell.length_b   1.000
_cell.length_c   1.000
_cell.angle_alpha   90.00
_cell.angle_beta   90.00
_cell.angle_gamma   90.00
#
_symmetry.space_group_name_H-M   'P 1'
#
loop_
_entity.id
_entity.type
_entity.pdbx_description
1 polymer ?
#
loop_
_entity_poly.entity_id
_entity_poly.type
_entity_poly.pdbx_seq_one_letter_code
_entity_poly.pdbx_strand_id
1 'polypeptide(L)' 'LTPGDRHLLDQMLSFSAVGSPETVRRGLEAIVARTGADELMLTSQVYDHDARLRSYELAAEAITAAARRSA' A
#
# COMPACT_ATOMS: atom_id res chain seq x y z
N LEU A 1 13.58 -4.99 20.27
CA LEU A 1 12.16 -4.58 20.35
C LEU A 1 11.52 -5.38 21.46
N THR A 2 10.92 -4.70 22.45
CA THR A 2 10.07 -5.39 23.42
C THR A 2 8.84 -5.95 22.72
N PRO A 3 8.11 -6.90 23.32
CA PRO A 3 6.83 -7.36 22.79
C PRO A 3 5.84 -6.21 22.54
N GLY A 4 5.84 -5.19 23.41
CA GLY A 4 5.02 -3.98 23.27
C GLY A 4 5.39 -3.14 22.04
N ASP A 5 6.69 -2.91 21.81
CA ASP A 5 7.15 -2.13 20.63
C ASP A 5 6.76 -2.81 19.32
N ARG A 6 6.84 -4.15 19.27
CA ARG A 6 6.47 -4.92 18.08
C ARG A 6 4.97 -4.81 17.80
N HIS A 7 4.14 -4.89 18.83
CA HIS A 7 2.70 -4.75 18.70
C HIS A 7 2.30 -3.36 18.19
N LEU A 8 2.96 -2.30 18.69
CA LEU A 8 2.73 -0.94 18.22
C LEU A 8 3.09 -0.81 16.72
N LEU A 9 4.23 -1.35 16.30
CA LEU A 9 4.64 -1.33 14.90
C LEU A 9 3.65 -2.08 14.00
N ASP A 10 3.18 -3.25 14.42
CA ASP A 10 2.20 -4.03 13.67
C ASP A 10 0.88 -3.27 13.49
N GLN A 11 0.42 -2.57 14.54
CA GLN A 11 -0.76 -1.70 14.48
C GLN A 11 -0.55 -0.55 13.48
N MET A 12 0.58 0.16 13.58
CA MET A 12 0.89 1.29 12.69
C MET A 12 1.03 0.87 11.22
N LEU A 13 1.58 -0.32 10.97
CA LEU A 13 1.80 -0.85 9.62
C LEU A 13 0.63 -1.64 9.05
N SER A 14 -0.46 -1.81 9.82
CA SER A 14 -1.62 -2.62 9.44
C SER A 14 -2.33 -2.17 8.15
N PHE A 15 -2.08 -0.93 7.70
CA PHE A 15 -2.58 -0.35 6.44
C PHE A 15 -1.45 0.10 5.50
N SER A 16 -0.27 -0.52 5.61
CA SER A 16 0.86 -0.27 4.72
C SER A 16 1.05 -1.40 3.72
N ALA A 17 1.40 -1.05 2.48
CA ALA A 17 1.75 -2.01 1.43
C ALA A 17 3.14 -1.64 0.88
N VAL A 18 4.15 -2.47 1.17
CA VAL A 18 5.56 -2.19 0.85
C VAL A 18 6.20 -3.42 0.22
N GLY A 19 6.89 -3.24 -0.90
CA GLY A 19 7.62 -4.32 -1.57
C GLY A 19 7.62 -4.17 -3.09
N SER A 20 7.64 -5.30 -3.78
CA SER A 20 7.50 -5.34 -5.25
C SER A 20 6.10 -4.85 -5.68
N PRO A 21 5.91 -4.48 -6.96
CA PRO A 21 4.60 -4.06 -7.47
C PRO A 21 3.48 -5.08 -7.17
N GLU A 22 3.77 -6.37 -7.26
CA GLU A 22 2.81 -7.43 -6.97
C GLU A 22 2.44 -7.51 -5.48
N THR A 23 3.42 -7.31 -4.60
CA THR A 23 3.18 -7.23 -3.15
C THR A 23 2.31 -6.03 -2.81
N VAL A 24 2.62 -4.87 -3.41
CA VAL A 24 1.84 -3.64 -3.21
C VAL A 24 0.40 -3.83 -3.70
N ARG A 25 0.21 -4.38 -4.90
CA ARG A 25 -1.12 -4.69 -5.45
C ARG A 25 -1.96 -5.52 -4.48
N ARG A 26 -1.44 -6.67 -4.04
CA ARG A 26 -2.14 -7.57 -3.12
C ARG A 26 -2.46 -6.89 -1.78
N GLY A 27 -1.53 -6.08 -1.26
CA GLY A 27 -1.73 -5.33 -0.03
C GLY A 27 -2.88 -4.32 -0.15
N LEU A 28 -2.91 -3.55 -1.24
CA LEU A 28 -3.96 -2.56 -1.50
C LEU A 28 -5.33 -3.24 -1.71
N GLU A 29 -5.39 -4.35 -2.47
CA GLU A 29 -6.61 -5.15 -2.62
C GLU A 29 -7.14 -5.66 -1.28
N ALA A 30 -6.26 -6.13 -0.39
CA ALA A 30 -6.65 -6.58 0.95
C ALA A 30 -7.18 -5.44 1.82
N ILE A 31 -6.60 -4.24 1.70
CA ILE A 31 -7.08 -3.04 2.41
C ILE A 31 -8.49 -2.67 1.94
N VAL A 32 -8.72 -2.62 0.62
CA VAL A 32 -10.05 -2.33 0.06
C VAL A 32 -11.06 -3.38 0.50
N ALA A 33 -10.72 -4.67 0.36
CA ALA A 33 -11.63 -5.75 0.74
C ALA A 33 -12.01 -5.72 2.24
N ARG A 34 -11.06 -5.34 3.11
CA ARG A 34 -11.30 -5.25 4.56
C ARG A 34 -12.12 -4.03 4.97
N THR A 35 -11.97 -2.92 4.24
CA THR A 35 -12.56 -1.63 4.63
C THR A 35 -13.82 -1.26 3.85
N GLY A 36 -13.99 -1.81 2.65
CA GLY A 36 -15.02 -1.39 1.70
C GLY A 36 -14.78 0.00 1.12
N ALA A 37 -13.54 0.52 1.17
CA ALA A 37 -13.24 1.87 0.69
C ALA A 37 -13.27 1.96 -0.84
N ASP A 38 -13.99 2.95 -1.37
CA ASP A 38 -14.05 3.26 -2.80
C ASP A 38 -12.88 4.15 -3.27
N GLU A 39 -12.14 4.74 -2.33
CA GLU A 39 -10.97 5.59 -2.59
C GLU A 39 -9.84 5.27 -1.58
N LEU A 40 -8.59 5.27 -2.06
CA LEU A 40 -7.39 5.15 -1.24
C LEU A 40 -6.50 6.39 -1.38
N MET A 41 -6.31 7.13 -0.29
CA MET A 41 -5.32 8.21 -0.23
C MET A 41 -3.96 7.65 0.21
N LEU A 42 -2.97 7.69 -0.68
CA LEU A 42 -1.66 7.09 -0.44
C LEU A 42 -0.66 8.10 0.13
N THR A 43 0.00 7.73 1.23
CA THR A 43 1.14 8.46 1.78
C THR A 43 2.41 7.62 1.65
N SER A 44 3.56 8.28 1.49
CA SER A 44 4.85 7.61 1.31
C SER A 44 5.97 8.40 1.98
N GLN A 45 6.72 7.73 2.86
CA GLN A 45 7.84 8.31 3.58
C GLN A 45 9.17 8.03 2.84
N VAL A 46 9.19 8.29 1.53
CA VAL A 46 10.39 8.21 0.69
C VAL A 46 11.03 9.60 0.62
N TYR A 47 12.32 9.66 0.98
CA TYR A 47 13.09 10.91 1.04
C TYR A 47 13.36 11.49 -0.36
N ASP A 48 13.88 10.65 -1.26
CA ASP A 48 14.18 11.06 -2.63
C ASP A 48 12.89 11.34 -3.40
N HIS A 49 12.80 12.53 -3.99
CA HIS A 49 11.56 12.98 -4.60
C HIS A 49 11.18 12.17 -5.83
N ASP A 50 12.15 11.90 -6.70
CA ASP A 50 11.93 11.19 -7.96
C ASP A 50 11.56 9.73 -7.68
N ALA A 51 12.22 9.08 -6.72
CA ALA A 51 11.85 7.76 -6.23
C ALA A 51 10.45 7.74 -5.62
N ARG A 52 10.05 8.79 -4.91
CA ARG A 52 8.70 8.91 -4.35
C ARG A 52 7.65 9.03 -5.45
N LEU A 53 7.89 9.88 -6.47
CA LEU A 53 7.02 9.99 -7.63
C LEU A 53 6.89 8.64 -8.35
N ARG A 54 8.02 7.97 -8.61
CA ARG A 54 8.02 6.65 -9.26
C ARG A 54 7.24 5.60 -8.46
N SER A 55 7.34 5.64 -7.13
CA SER A 55 6.57 4.76 -6.24
C SER A 55 5.05 4.97 -6.40
N TYR A 56 4.60 6.22 -6.50
CA TYR A 56 3.19 6.53 -6.73
C TYR A 56 2.70 6.08 -8.11
N GLU A 57 3.50 6.26 -9.17
CA GLU A 57 3.18 5.75 -10.51
C GLU A 57 2.98 4.22 -10.49
N LEU A 58 3.91 3.50 -9.87
CA LEU A 58 3.84 2.03 -9.75
C LEU A 58 2.61 1.59 -8.94
N ALA A 59 2.26 2.29 -7.87
CA ALA A 59 1.06 2.00 -7.09
C ALA A 59 -0.22 2.24 -7.91
N ALA A 60 -0.27 3.31 -8.71
CA ALA A 60 -1.40 3.60 -9.60
C ALA A 60 -1.55 2.56 -10.72
N GLU A 61 -0.44 2.13 -11.33
CA GLU A 61 -0.42 1.03 -12.30
C GLU A 61 -0.95 -0.28 -11.69
N ALA A 62 -0.51 -0.60 -10.47
CA ALA A 62 -0.94 -1.80 -9.75
C ALA A 62 -2.46 -1.84 -9.50
N ILE A 63 -3.06 -0.72 -9.09
CA ILE A 63 -4.52 -0.60 -8.87
C ILE A 63 -5.28 -0.64 -10.20
N THR A 64 -4.82 0.08 -11.22
CA THR A 64 -5.51 0.15 -12.52
C THR A 64 -5.54 -1.20 -13.22
N ALA A 65 -4.44 -1.95 -13.13
CA ALA A 65 -4.38 -3.31 -13.65
C ALA A 65 -5.34 -4.26 -12.91
N ALA A 66 -5.55 -4.06 -11.60
CA ALA A 66 -6.54 -4.82 -10.84
C ALA A 66 -7.98 -4.48 -11.25
N ALA A 67 -8.31 -3.18 -11.36
CA ALA A 67 -9.64 -2.73 -11.76
C ALA A 67 -10.06 -3.26 -13.15
N ARG A 68 -9.14 -3.33 -14.11
CA ARG A 68 -9.39 -3.84 -15.47
C ARG A 68 -9.58 -5.36 -15.56
N ARG A 69 -9.19 -6.14 -14.54
CA ARG A 69 -9.40 -7.59 -14.50
C ARG A 69 -10.73 -8.00 -13.87
N SER A 70 -11.37 -7.06 -13.16
CA SER A 70 -12.66 -7.27 -12.49
C SER A 70 -13.85 -6.76 -13.32
N ALA A 71 -13.58 -6.17 -14.49
CA ALA A 71 -14.56 -5.69 -15.47
C ALA A 71 -14.54 -6.58 -16.72
#